data_AF-A0A0S7YLK9-F1
#
_entry.id   AF-A0A0S7YLK9-F1
#
_cell.length_a   1.000
_cell.length_b   1.000
_cell.length_c   1.000
_cell.angle_alpha   90.00
_cell.angle_beta   90.00
_cell.angle_gamma   90.00
#
_symmetry.space_group_name_H-M   'P 1'
#
loop_
_entity.id
_entity.type
_entity.pdbx_description
1 polymer ?
#
loop_
_entity_poly.entity_id
_entity_poly.type
_entity_poly.pdbx_seq_one_letter_code
_entity_poly.pdbx_strand_id
1 'polypeptide(L)'
;MRTFRAAIACLLAAACGLARAAEAPPKPEEIVVVIFPFGSPDGDKTGLTFAERLRLRARRLNLVVVERLSLNEAMAGKKMPTLDTPPAEMATILAGRFGAKIGLWGEVRPEGAGFAMTFRGLNLNLDKDKLTISDTRRAAEPQLVNPVQDQVLLELTGRSKKPVPTATPEADAKAPTRGPELVANGGFETGTASPDGWQRLDGLTTFWSDGGASGKCLKINTDVYHDEWVAWQKKYKAGAKADDAPNPTPTSGPKYDTVAGIYGVAYDSAPIPVTPGKAYKVSIDYRGKSTDFFFPKLFIRGWADVAGEKRVVYDAYLALRCATDGKQWESNVRICEIPTLAQSKIEYVVLKVYAYWPPGTFYFDNVSMKEVAR
;
A
#
# COMPACT_ATOMS: atom_id res chain seq x y z
N MET A 1 44.59 -59.70 38.19
CA MET A 1 43.91 -59.42 39.50
C MET A 1 44.01 -57.92 39.75
N ARG A 2 42.94 -57.15 39.51
CA ARG A 2 42.07 -56.53 40.55
C ARG A 2 42.85 -55.75 41.63
N THR A 3 42.80 -54.40 41.58
CA THR A 3 42.11 -53.45 42.52
C THR A 3 42.81 -52.07 42.46
N PHE A 4 42.23 -50.98 41.96
CA PHE A 4 41.23 -50.03 42.52
C PHE A 4 41.76 -48.94 43.49
N ARG A 5 41.35 -47.69 43.18
CA ARG A 5 41.29 -46.42 43.96
C ARG A 5 42.51 -45.48 43.88
N ALA A 6 42.40 -44.15 43.84
CA ALA A 6 41.36 -43.15 43.56
C ALA A 6 42.01 -41.75 43.73
N ALA A 7 41.37 -40.70 43.21
CA ALA A 7 41.55 -39.25 43.46
C ALA A 7 42.40 -38.47 42.44
N ILE A 8 41.73 -38.03 41.38
CA ILE A 8 42.11 -36.88 40.55
C ILE A 8 41.21 -35.72 41.01
N ALA A 9 41.83 -34.69 41.57
CA ALA A 9 41.16 -33.46 41.96
C ALA A 9 40.97 -32.55 40.73
N CYS A 10 39.71 -32.24 40.44
CA CYS A 10 39.29 -31.26 39.43
C CYS A 10 39.76 -29.86 39.80
N LEU A 11 40.59 -29.25 38.96
CA LEU A 11 40.83 -27.80 38.90
C LEU A 11 40.27 -27.30 37.57
N LEU A 12 38.97 -27.03 37.55
CA LEU A 12 38.29 -26.33 36.46
C LEU A 12 38.60 -24.84 36.58
N ALA A 13 39.55 -24.37 35.76
CA ALA A 13 39.77 -22.96 35.53
C ALA A 13 38.56 -22.37 34.81
N ALA A 14 37.83 -21.49 35.50
CA ALA A 14 36.75 -20.69 34.94
C ALA A 14 37.33 -19.65 33.97
N ALA A 15 37.35 -19.97 32.68
CA ALA A 15 37.50 -18.99 31.62
C ALA A 15 36.18 -18.23 31.46
N CYS A 16 35.98 -17.18 32.26
CA CYS A 16 34.94 -16.17 32.02
C CYS A 16 35.31 -15.40 30.75
N GLY A 17 34.84 -15.88 29.60
CA GLY A 17 34.82 -15.10 28.37
C GLY A 17 33.88 -13.91 28.56
N LEU A 18 34.45 -12.71 28.64
CA LEU A 18 33.73 -11.45 28.49
C LEU A 18 33.19 -11.37 27.05
N ALA A 19 32.00 -11.93 26.83
CA ALA A 19 31.19 -11.60 25.66
C ALA A 19 30.84 -10.12 25.77
N ARG A 20 31.53 -9.30 24.98
CA ARG A 20 31.23 -7.87 24.81
C ARG A 20 29.82 -7.80 24.24
N ALA A 21 28.83 -7.51 25.09
CA ALA A 21 27.47 -7.27 24.66
C ALA A 21 27.52 -6.18 23.58
N ALA A 22 27.24 -6.55 22.34
CA ALA A 22 27.05 -5.58 21.28
C ALA A 22 25.87 -4.71 21.72
N GLU A 23 26.15 -3.45 22.03
CA GLU A 23 25.12 -2.45 22.32
C GLU A 23 24.11 -2.51 21.17
N ALA A 24 22.85 -2.80 21.50
CA ALA A 24 21.79 -2.75 20.53
C ALA A 24 21.83 -1.37 19.85
N PRO A 25 21.74 -1.29 18.51
CA PRO A 25 21.76 0.00 17.83
C PRO A 25 20.72 0.92 18.47
N PRO A 26 21.06 2.20 18.72
CA PRO A 26 20.16 3.12 19.40
C PRO A 26 18.82 3.12 18.68
N LYS A 27 17.74 2.95 19.45
CA LYS A 27 16.37 2.98 18.90
C LYS A 27 16.21 4.31 18.14
N PRO A 28 15.71 4.31 16.90
CA PRO A 28 15.46 5.54 16.17
C PRO A 28 14.61 6.48 17.01
N GLU A 29 15.02 7.75 17.11
CA GLU A 29 14.27 8.76 17.84
C GLU A 29 12.86 8.86 17.25
N GLU A 30 11.85 8.67 18.09
CA GLU A 30 10.45 8.76 17.67
C GLU A 30 10.12 10.21 17.34
N ILE A 31 9.72 10.48 16.09
CA ILE A 31 9.36 11.82 15.65
C ILE A 31 7.94 12.12 16.13
N VAL A 32 7.84 12.95 17.17
CA VAL A 32 6.56 13.45 17.71
C VAL A 32 6.12 14.70 16.93
N VAL A 33 4.90 14.65 16.38
CA VAL A 33 4.28 15.72 15.60
C VAL A 33 3.00 16.19 16.27
N VAL A 34 2.88 17.51 16.45
CA VAL A 34 1.66 18.16 16.94
C VAL A 34 0.94 18.80 15.75
N ILE A 35 -0.26 18.32 15.45
CA ILE A 35 -1.14 18.94 14.45
C ILE A 35 -2.21 19.69 15.21
N PHE A 36 -2.29 21.01 15.05
CA PHE A 36 -3.33 21.84 15.66
C PHE A 36 -4.61 21.85 14.80
N PRO A 37 -5.77 22.20 15.37
CA PRO A 37 -6.95 22.52 14.58
C PRO A 37 -6.63 23.60 13.54
N PHE A 38 -7.15 23.42 12.32
CA PHE A 38 -7.07 24.47 11.30
C PHE A 38 -8.25 25.42 11.50
N GLY A 39 -8.04 26.72 11.31
CA GLY A 39 -9.14 27.66 11.25
C GLY A 39 -9.98 27.42 10.00
N SER A 40 -11.29 27.60 10.10
CA SER A 40 -12.17 27.56 8.93
C SER A 40 -13.37 28.51 9.05
N PRO A 41 -13.92 29.02 7.92
CA PRO A 41 -15.03 29.97 7.95
C PRO A 41 -16.32 29.46 8.61
N ASP A 42 -16.46 28.15 8.76
CA ASP A 42 -17.64 27.47 9.29
C ASP A 42 -17.55 27.16 10.80
N GLY A 43 -16.81 27.97 11.56
CA GLY A 43 -16.64 27.79 13.01
C GLY A 43 -15.82 26.55 13.34
N ASP A 44 -14.68 26.39 12.64
CA ASP A 44 -13.68 25.32 12.80
C ASP A 44 -14.12 23.90 12.43
N LYS A 45 -15.36 23.66 11.99
CA LYS A 45 -15.83 22.30 11.64
C LYS A 45 -15.01 21.67 10.50
N THR A 46 -14.83 22.41 9.40
CA THR A 46 -14.02 21.95 8.26
C THR A 46 -12.56 21.80 8.68
N GLY A 47 -12.02 22.76 9.41
CA GLY A 47 -10.64 22.74 9.87
C GLY A 47 -10.30 21.63 10.87
N LEU A 48 -11.21 21.30 11.78
CA LEU A 48 -11.11 20.14 12.67
C LEU A 48 -11.11 18.83 11.87
N THR A 49 -12.04 18.69 10.92
CA THR A 49 -12.12 17.51 10.05
C THR A 49 -10.83 17.34 9.23
N PHE A 50 -10.30 18.44 8.73
CA PHE A 50 -9.06 18.48 7.99
C PHE A 50 -7.87 18.03 8.85
N ALA A 51 -7.75 18.56 10.07
CA ALA A 51 -6.71 18.21 11.03
C ALA A 51 -6.76 16.71 11.43
N GLU A 52 -7.94 16.15 11.67
CA GLU A 52 -8.09 14.72 11.98
C GLU A 52 -7.62 13.81 10.83
N ARG A 53 -7.97 14.16 9.59
CA ARG A 53 -7.46 13.45 8.41
C ARG A 53 -5.94 13.52 8.33
N LEU A 54 -5.36 14.69 8.61
CA LEU A 54 -3.92 14.88 8.61
C LEU A 54 -3.22 14.05 9.70
N ARG A 55 -3.80 13.95 10.90
CA ARG A 55 -3.31 13.05 11.97
C ARG A 55 -3.31 11.59 11.53
N LEU A 56 -4.41 11.13 10.92
CA LEU A 56 -4.49 9.76 10.39
C LEU A 56 -3.40 9.49 9.35
N ARG A 57 -3.11 10.45 8.47
CA ARG A 57 -2.04 10.31 7.47
C ARG A 57 -0.65 10.33 8.10
N ALA A 58 -0.40 11.20 9.08
CA ALA A 58 0.85 11.21 9.81
C ALA A 58 1.14 9.86 10.50
N ARG A 59 0.13 9.20 11.07
CA ARG A 59 0.27 7.83 11.61
C ARG A 59 0.64 6.81 10.53
N ARG A 60 0.08 6.90 9.32
CA ARG A 60 0.45 6.03 8.19
C ARG A 60 1.90 6.21 7.74
N LEU A 61 2.49 7.37 8.05
CA LEU A 61 3.92 7.64 7.85
C LEU A 61 4.77 7.21 9.05
N ASN A 62 4.24 6.44 10.01
CA ASN A 62 4.93 6.05 11.25
C ASN A 62 5.48 7.25 12.03
N LEU A 63 4.68 8.31 12.14
CA LEU A 63 4.93 9.45 13.03
C LEU A 63 4.14 9.25 14.33
N VAL A 64 4.73 9.65 15.45
CA VAL A 64 4.00 9.72 16.73
C VAL A 64 3.20 11.01 16.72
N VAL A 65 1.88 10.94 16.84
CA VAL A 65 0.99 12.09 16.68
C VAL A 65 0.30 12.37 18.01
N VAL A 66 0.32 13.62 18.46
CA VAL A 66 -0.42 14.03 19.67
C VAL A 66 -1.92 13.96 19.38
N GLU A 67 -2.63 13.18 20.20
CA GLU A 67 -4.07 12.99 20.10
C GLU A 67 -4.84 14.27 20.44
N ARG A 68 -6.03 14.42 19.85
CA ARG A 68 -6.89 15.60 20.08
C ARG A 68 -7.20 15.83 21.56
N LEU A 69 -7.46 14.77 22.32
CA LEU A 69 -7.79 14.89 23.74
C LEU A 69 -6.60 15.46 24.52
N SER A 70 -5.41 14.88 24.34
CA SER A 70 -4.18 15.36 24.97
C SER A 70 -3.81 16.78 24.55
N LEU A 71 -4.08 17.14 23.29
CA LEU A 71 -3.92 18.51 22.80
C LEU A 71 -4.86 19.48 23.52
N ASN A 72 -6.13 19.14 23.66
CA ASN A 72 -7.11 19.98 24.35
C ASN A 72 -6.78 20.15 25.84
N GLU A 73 -6.38 19.08 26.51
CA GLU A 73 -5.95 19.11 27.92
C GLU A 73 -4.71 19.99 28.10
N ALA A 74 -3.69 19.82 27.25
CA ALA A 74 -2.47 20.63 27.30
C ALA A 74 -2.70 22.12 27.02
N MET A 75 -3.74 22.44 26.23
CA MET A 75 -4.13 23.80 25.84
C MET A 75 -5.28 24.36 26.69
N ALA A 76 -5.74 23.65 27.72
CA ALA A 76 -6.85 24.10 28.55
C ALA A 76 -6.57 25.48 29.18
N GLY A 77 -7.51 26.41 29.01
CA GLY A 77 -7.37 27.79 29.49
C GLY A 77 -6.35 28.64 28.71
N LYS A 78 -5.88 28.17 27.55
CA LYS A 78 -4.97 28.90 26.65
C LYS A 78 -5.62 29.10 25.28
N LYS A 79 -5.15 30.12 24.56
CA LYS A 79 -5.56 30.36 23.19
C LYS A 79 -4.98 29.27 22.29
N MET A 80 -5.81 28.65 21.46
CA MET A 80 -5.35 27.70 20.44
C MET A 80 -4.55 28.45 19.37
N PRO A 81 -3.45 27.88 18.83
CA PRO A 81 -2.73 28.50 17.72
C PRO A 81 -3.64 28.74 16.51
N THR A 82 -3.56 29.94 15.97
CA THR A 82 -4.18 30.36 14.70
C THR A 82 -3.11 30.58 13.63
N LEU A 83 -3.51 30.85 12.39
CA LEU A 83 -2.59 31.14 11.28
C LEU A 83 -1.53 32.21 11.64
N ASP A 84 -1.96 33.23 12.38
CA ASP A 84 -1.12 34.37 12.77
C ASP A 84 -0.17 34.07 13.94
N THR A 85 -0.23 32.88 14.55
CA THR A 85 0.66 32.51 15.67
C THR A 85 2.13 32.61 15.22
N PRO A 86 2.96 33.42 15.89
CA PRO A 86 4.36 33.57 15.53
C PRO A 86 5.16 32.26 15.69
N PRO A 87 6.19 32.01 14.85
CA PRO A 87 7.00 30.79 14.96
C PRO A 87 7.67 30.62 16.34
N ALA A 88 8.14 31.70 16.96
CA ALA A 88 8.77 31.66 18.28
C ALA A 88 7.78 31.26 19.41
N GLU A 89 6.54 31.75 19.33
CA GLU A 89 5.48 31.33 20.25
C GLU A 89 5.16 29.84 20.04
N MET A 90 5.07 29.41 18.78
CA MET A 90 4.85 28.00 18.47
C MET A 90 5.99 27.10 18.97
N ALA A 91 7.25 27.51 18.80
CA ALA A 91 8.40 26.76 19.32
C ALA A 91 8.29 26.53 20.84
N THR A 92 7.88 27.57 21.56
CA THR A 92 7.65 27.51 23.02
C THR A 92 6.52 26.55 23.37
N ILE A 93 5.42 26.57 22.62
CA ILE A 93 4.29 25.63 22.81
C ILE A 93 4.75 24.19 22.57
N LEU A 94 5.41 23.91 21.44
CA LEU A 94 5.84 22.56 21.07
C LEU A 94 6.80 21.96 22.09
N ALA A 95 7.87 22.69 22.42
CA ALA A 95 8.89 22.20 23.35
C ALA A 95 8.35 22.14 24.79
N GLY A 96 7.66 23.19 25.25
CA GLY A 96 7.26 23.34 26.64
C GLY A 96 6.02 22.55 27.04
N ARG A 97 5.06 22.34 26.13
CA ARG A 97 3.78 21.65 26.44
C ARG A 97 3.78 20.20 26.00
N PHE A 98 4.40 19.92 24.87
CA PHE A 98 4.27 18.62 24.21
C PHE A 98 5.57 17.82 24.18
N GLY A 99 6.71 18.42 24.53
CA GLY A 99 8.03 17.82 24.30
C GLY A 99 8.25 17.48 22.82
N ALA A 100 7.53 18.16 21.92
CA ALA A 100 7.54 17.88 20.50
C ALA A 100 8.49 18.83 19.79
N LYS A 101 9.05 18.36 18.67
CA LYS A 101 9.95 19.16 17.83
C LYS A 101 9.30 19.61 16.53
N ILE A 102 8.10 19.11 16.22
CA ILE A 102 7.41 19.38 14.97
C ILE A 102 5.97 19.81 15.24
N GLY A 103 5.56 20.92 14.63
CA GLY A 103 4.22 21.48 14.72
C GLY A 103 3.65 21.88 13.36
N LEU A 104 2.34 21.70 13.18
CA LEU A 104 1.61 22.07 11.98
C LEU A 104 0.28 22.72 12.33
N TRP A 105 0.02 23.91 11.79
CA TRP A 105 -1.21 24.68 11.99
C TRP A 105 -1.54 25.48 10.73
N GLY A 106 -2.72 26.12 10.69
CA GLY A 106 -3.09 26.92 9.54
C GLY A 106 -4.59 27.13 9.40
N GLU A 107 -5.02 27.32 8.15
CA GLU A 107 -6.42 27.52 7.78
C GLU A 107 -6.81 26.69 6.56
N VAL A 108 -8.08 26.32 6.49
CA VAL A 108 -8.69 25.68 5.32
C VAL A 108 -9.97 26.41 4.94
N ARG A 109 -10.11 26.71 3.66
CA ARG A 109 -11.26 27.43 3.09
C ARG A 109 -11.79 26.67 1.88
N PRO A 110 -13.10 26.46 1.76
CA PRO A 110 -13.69 25.97 0.52
C PRO A 110 -13.36 26.92 -0.64
N GLU A 111 -12.98 26.37 -1.79
CA GLU A 111 -12.69 27.13 -3.01
C GLU A 111 -13.23 26.35 -4.22
N GLY A 112 -14.39 26.78 -4.74
CA GLY A 112 -15.10 26.05 -5.79
C GLY A 112 -15.56 24.67 -5.32
N ALA A 113 -15.26 23.62 -6.09
CA ALA A 113 -15.48 22.23 -5.70
C ALA A 113 -14.42 21.71 -4.71
N GLY A 114 -13.38 22.49 -4.44
CA GLY A 114 -12.18 22.09 -3.73
C GLY A 114 -11.88 22.91 -2.49
N PHE A 115 -10.60 23.00 -2.14
CA PHE A 115 -10.13 23.68 -0.94
C PHE A 115 -8.83 24.46 -1.19
N ALA A 116 -8.77 25.66 -0.62
CA ALA A 116 -7.52 26.38 -0.35
C ALA A 116 -7.07 26.05 1.08
N MET A 117 -5.83 25.60 1.24
CA MET A 117 -5.25 25.23 2.54
C MET A 117 -3.98 26.05 2.75
N THR A 118 -3.98 26.92 3.75
CA THR A 118 -2.78 27.69 4.13
C THR A 118 -2.12 26.99 5.30
N PHE A 119 -0.86 26.59 5.12
CA PHE A 119 -0.09 25.84 6.10
C PHE A 119 1.00 26.71 6.72
N ARG A 120 1.18 26.55 8.03
CA ARG A 120 2.39 26.95 8.73
C ARG A 120 2.93 25.74 9.48
N GLY A 121 4.18 25.40 9.17
CA GLY A 121 4.85 24.25 9.73
C GLY A 121 6.19 24.64 10.31
N LEU A 122 6.50 24.11 11.50
CA LEU A 122 7.75 24.34 12.20
C LEU A 122 8.40 23.00 12.53
N ASN A 123 9.69 22.86 12.24
CA ASN A 123 10.50 21.72 12.62
C ASN A 123 11.77 22.21 13.34
N LEU A 124 11.74 22.12 14.67
CA LEU A 124 12.81 22.56 15.57
C LEU A 124 14.12 21.78 15.40
N ASN A 125 14.10 20.63 14.70
CA ASN A 125 15.33 19.91 14.35
C ASN A 125 16.08 20.53 13.16
N LEU A 126 15.37 21.27 12.30
CA LEU A 126 15.95 21.87 11.11
C LEU A 126 16.39 23.30 11.40
N ASP A 127 15.43 24.12 11.83
CA ASP A 127 15.65 25.52 12.17
C ASP A 127 14.56 25.94 13.18
N LYS A 128 14.98 26.34 14.38
CA LYS A 128 14.07 26.70 15.47
C LYS A 128 13.38 28.05 15.26
N ASP A 129 13.94 28.91 14.40
CA ASP A 129 13.50 30.29 14.23
C ASP A 129 12.79 30.51 12.88
N LYS A 130 12.76 29.49 12.02
CA LYS A 130 12.20 29.58 10.67
C LYS A 130 11.11 28.56 10.42
N LEU A 131 10.03 29.00 9.79
CA LEU A 131 9.00 28.10 9.28
C LEU A 131 9.58 27.18 8.21
N THR A 132 9.38 25.88 8.41
CA THR A 132 9.66 24.84 7.41
C THR A 132 8.65 24.91 6.27
N ILE A 133 7.39 25.28 6.57
CA ILE A 133 6.31 25.44 5.60
C ILE A 133 5.59 26.77 5.89
N SER A 134 5.36 27.57 4.86
CA SER A 134 4.60 28.82 4.94
C SER A 134 4.02 29.17 3.57
N ASP A 135 3.05 28.38 3.11
CA ASP A 135 2.44 28.53 1.79
C ASP A 135 0.93 28.19 1.79
N THR A 136 0.26 28.56 0.70
CA THR A 136 -1.13 28.13 0.42
C THR A 136 -1.11 27.14 -0.72
N ARG A 137 -1.74 25.98 -0.50
CA ARG A 137 -1.90 24.93 -1.50
C ARG A 137 -3.37 24.77 -1.86
N ARG A 138 -3.63 24.46 -3.13
CA ARG A 138 -4.99 24.29 -3.65
C ARG A 138 -5.22 22.86 -4.07
N ALA A 139 -6.37 22.32 -3.69
CA ALA A 139 -6.91 21.08 -4.22
C ALA A 139 -8.18 21.44 -4.97
N ALA A 140 -8.16 21.37 -6.31
CA ALA A 140 -9.30 21.75 -7.14
C ALA A 140 -10.53 20.86 -6.90
N GLU A 141 -10.32 19.65 -6.39
CA GLU A 141 -11.36 18.66 -6.09
C GLU A 141 -11.08 17.99 -4.73
N PRO A 142 -12.09 17.50 -3.99
CA PRO A 142 -11.92 17.00 -2.63
C PRO A 142 -10.94 15.81 -2.51
N GLN A 143 -10.84 14.97 -3.55
CA GLN A 143 -9.91 13.83 -3.59
C GLN A 143 -8.44 14.25 -3.71
N LEU A 144 -8.16 15.46 -4.20
CA LEU A 144 -6.79 15.98 -4.34
C LEU A 144 -6.22 16.53 -3.03
N VAL A 145 -7.05 16.68 -1.99
CA VAL A 145 -6.61 17.07 -0.64
C VAL A 145 -5.59 16.06 -0.08
N ASN A 146 -5.81 14.77 -0.35
CA ASN A 146 -4.99 13.69 0.17
C ASN A 146 -3.51 13.77 -0.27
N PRO A 147 -3.20 13.90 -1.57
CA PRO A 147 -1.84 14.18 -2.04
C PRO A 147 -1.19 15.41 -1.41
N VAL A 148 -1.95 16.51 -1.26
CA VAL A 148 -1.44 17.76 -0.66
C VAL A 148 -1.03 17.53 0.80
N GLN A 149 -1.86 16.84 1.57
CA GLN A 149 -1.58 16.50 2.97
C GLN A 149 -0.33 15.61 3.13
N ASP A 150 -0.16 14.60 2.27
CA ASP A 150 1.06 13.76 2.28
C ASP A 150 2.31 14.59 2.00
N GLN A 151 2.24 15.47 1.00
CA GLN A 151 3.37 16.30 0.61
C GLN A 151 3.80 17.24 1.75
N VAL A 152 2.83 17.88 2.42
CA VAL A 152 3.09 18.76 3.58
C VAL A 152 3.75 17.98 4.72
N LEU A 153 3.28 16.78 5.06
CA LEU A 153 3.86 15.98 6.14
C LEU A 153 5.29 15.52 5.83
N LEU A 154 5.56 15.17 4.57
CA LEU A 154 6.89 14.79 4.11
C LEU A 154 7.88 15.96 4.20
N GLU A 155 7.52 17.11 3.63
CA GLU A 155 8.33 18.33 3.71
C GLU A 155 8.59 18.76 5.15
N LEU A 156 7.54 18.77 5.99
CA LEU A 156 7.64 19.18 7.39
C LEU A 156 8.59 18.31 8.19
N THR A 157 8.61 17.00 7.92
CA THR A 157 9.45 16.05 8.65
C THR A 157 10.86 15.92 8.07
N GLY A 158 11.20 16.70 7.05
CA GLY A 158 12.47 16.55 6.32
C GLY A 158 12.58 15.19 5.62
N ARG A 159 11.47 14.46 5.51
CA ARG A 159 11.41 13.20 4.78
C ARG A 159 11.16 13.55 3.34
N SER A 160 12.15 13.34 2.48
CA SER A 160 11.82 13.13 1.07
C SER A 160 10.79 12.00 1.04
N LYS A 161 9.75 12.09 0.19
CA LYS A 161 9.08 10.87 -0.27
C LYS A 161 10.23 9.96 -0.65
N LYS A 162 10.50 8.87 0.08
CA LYS A 162 11.43 7.86 -0.45
C LYS A 162 10.88 7.67 -1.85
N PRO A 163 11.63 7.98 -2.93
CA PRO A 163 11.18 7.49 -4.20
C PRO A 163 10.94 6.02 -3.90
N VAL A 164 9.68 5.57 -4.01
CA VAL A 164 9.47 4.19 -4.41
C VAL A 164 10.45 4.08 -5.56
N PRO A 165 11.55 3.30 -5.47
CA PRO A 165 12.58 3.35 -6.48
C PRO A 165 11.84 3.19 -7.79
N THR A 166 11.70 4.28 -8.54
CA THR A 166 11.04 4.25 -9.82
C THR A 166 12.18 3.79 -10.71
N ALA A 167 12.54 2.52 -10.56
CA ALA A 167 13.11 1.83 -11.69
C ALA A 167 12.12 2.12 -12.82
N THR A 168 12.61 2.81 -13.84
CA THR A 168 11.77 3.12 -14.98
C THR A 168 11.30 1.78 -15.55
N PRO A 169 10.09 1.70 -16.13
CA PRO A 169 9.63 0.47 -16.79
C PRO A 169 10.68 -0.14 -17.71
N GLU A 170 11.50 0.70 -18.35
CA GLU A 170 12.64 0.29 -19.17
C GLU A 170 13.79 -0.38 -18.38
N ALA A 171 14.17 0.16 -17.23
CA ALA A 171 15.20 -0.45 -16.38
C ALA A 171 14.73 -1.81 -15.84
N ASP A 172 13.46 -1.88 -15.40
CA ASP A 172 12.85 -3.14 -14.94
C ASP A 172 12.73 -4.16 -16.06
N ALA A 173 12.39 -3.73 -17.28
CA ALA A 173 12.35 -4.58 -18.46
C ALA A 173 13.72 -5.19 -18.80
N LYS A 174 14.81 -4.46 -18.58
CA LYS A 174 16.18 -4.90 -18.93
C LYS A 174 16.88 -5.68 -17.81
N ALA A 175 16.36 -5.68 -16.58
CA ALA A 175 17.03 -6.34 -15.48
C ALA A 175 17.18 -7.87 -15.73
N PRO A 176 18.40 -8.42 -15.53
CA PRO A 176 18.66 -9.83 -15.73
C PRO A 176 17.92 -10.65 -14.68
N THR A 177 17.33 -11.76 -15.10
CA THR A 177 16.67 -12.70 -14.21
C THR A 177 17.49 -13.98 -14.08
N ARG A 178 17.27 -14.71 -12.99
CA ARG A 178 17.87 -16.01 -12.71
C ARG A 178 16.78 -17.00 -12.32
N GLY A 179 17.00 -18.26 -12.67
CA GLY A 179 16.14 -19.38 -12.26
C GLY A 179 14.92 -19.57 -13.16
N PRO A 180 14.09 -20.57 -12.84
CA PRO A 180 12.90 -20.89 -13.62
C PRO A 180 11.80 -19.84 -13.42
N GLU A 181 10.79 -19.90 -14.30
CA GLU A 181 9.50 -19.24 -14.08
C GLU A 181 8.86 -19.76 -12.78
N LEU A 182 8.37 -18.85 -11.94
CA LEU A 182 7.74 -19.20 -10.67
C LEU A 182 6.21 -19.23 -10.75
N VAL A 183 5.61 -18.56 -11.74
CA VAL A 183 4.17 -18.58 -11.95
C VAL A 183 3.77 -19.83 -12.69
N ALA A 184 2.97 -20.70 -12.05
CA ALA A 184 2.38 -21.84 -12.72
C ALA A 184 1.39 -21.36 -13.79
N ASN A 185 1.56 -21.83 -15.03
CA ASN A 185 0.63 -21.59 -16.14
C ASN A 185 0.25 -20.10 -16.30
N GLY A 186 1.25 -19.22 -16.27
CA GLY A 186 1.04 -17.77 -16.37
C GLY A 186 0.47 -17.29 -17.72
N GLY A 187 0.66 -18.07 -18.78
CA GLY A 187 0.03 -17.86 -20.09
C GLY A 187 -1.37 -18.46 -20.21
N PHE A 188 -1.90 -19.08 -19.16
CA PHE A 188 -3.25 -19.65 -19.14
C PHE A 188 -3.55 -20.68 -20.25
N GLU A 189 -2.56 -21.46 -20.69
CA GLU A 189 -2.72 -22.40 -21.81
C GLU A 189 -3.22 -23.78 -21.39
N THR A 190 -3.04 -24.16 -20.12
CA THR A 190 -3.46 -25.48 -19.62
C THR A 190 -4.59 -25.37 -18.59
N GLY A 191 -5.39 -26.42 -18.49
CA GLY A 191 -6.54 -26.50 -17.58
C GLY A 191 -7.72 -27.22 -18.21
N THR A 192 -8.82 -27.30 -17.48
CA THR A 192 -10.07 -27.93 -17.94
C THR A 192 -11.24 -26.95 -17.91
N ALA A 193 -11.78 -26.67 -16.72
CA ALA A 193 -12.79 -25.64 -16.50
C ALA A 193 -12.19 -24.31 -16.01
N SER A 194 -10.93 -24.33 -15.57
CA SER A 194 -10.18 -23.15 -15.15
C SER A 194 -8.69 -23.41 -15.40
N PRO A 195 -7.88 -22.34 -15.59
CA PRO A 195 -6.44 -22.47 -15.74
C PRO A 195 -5.80 -23.18 -14.54
N ASP A 196 -4.92 -24.15 -14.81
CA ASP A 196 -4.18 -24.84 -13.74
C ASP A 196 -3.33 -23.84 -12.96
N GLY A 197 -3.22 -24.00 -11.64
CA GLY A 197 -2.41 -23.11 -10.81
C GLY A 197 -3.03 -21.75 -10.51
N TRP A 198 -4.32 -21.56 -10.82
CA TRP A 198 -5.09 -20.36 -10.53
C TRP A 198 -6.41 -20.68 -9.84
N GLN A 199 -7.05 -19.66 -9.24
CA GLN A 199 -8.36 -19.84 -8.61
C GLN A 199 -9.41 -20.30 -9.64
N ARG A 200 -10.46 -20.97 -9.17
CA ARG A 200 -11.57 -21.37 -10.04
C ARG A 200 -12.27 -20.11 -10.61
N LEU A 201 -12.63 -20.16 -11.89
CA LEU A 201 -13.39 -19.10 -12.55
C LEU A 201 -14.84 -19.12 -12.07
N ASP A 202 -15.46 -17.95 -11.98
CA ASP A 202 -16.85 -17.80 -11.52
C ASP A 202 -17.88 -17.83 -12.65
N GLY A 203 -17.46 -17.68 -13.92
CA GLY A 203 -18.36 -17.68 -15.08
C GLY A 203 -19.26 -16.45 -15.23
N LEU A 204 -19.18 -15.47 -14.32
CA LEU A 204 -19.94 -14.21 -14.39
C LEU A 204 -19.03 -13.00 -14.61
N THR A 205 -17.93 -12.95 -13.86
CA THR A 205 -16.97 -11.84 -13.92
C THR A 205 -15.56 -12.28 -14.30
N THR A 206 -15.29 -13.59 -14.30
CA THR A 206 -14.00 -14.19 -14.66
C THR A 206 -14.21 -15.35 -15.63
N PHE A 207 -13.46 -15.34 -16.73
CA PHE A 207 -13.62 -16.28 -17.84
C PHE A 207 -12.26 -16.71 -18.39
N TRP A 208 -12.22 -17.92 -18.94
CA TRP A 208 -11.11 -18.41 -19.75
C TRP A 208 -11.48 -18.19 -21.21
N SER A 209 -10.74 -17.32 -21.91
CA SER A 209 -11.09 -16.90 -23.26
C SER A 209 -9.97 -17.23 -24.24
N ASP A 210 -10.33 -17.61 -25.46
CA ASP A 210 -9.39 -17.57 -26.58
C ASP A 210 -9.08 -16.11 -26.96
N GLY A 211 -7.99 -15.91 -27.72
CA GLY A 211 -7.56 -14.59 -28.19
C GLY A 211 -6.61 -13.87 -27.23
N GLY A 212 -5.84 -14.65 -26.46
CA GLY A 212 -4.65 -14.21 -25.73
C GLY A 212 -3.59 -13.59 -26.63
N ALA A 213 -2.51 -13.10 -26.04
CA ALA A 213 -1.32 -12.69 -26.79
C ALA A 213 -0.74 -13.89 -27.56
N SER A 214 -0.87 -15.10 -27.00
CA SER A 214 -0.53 -16.35 -27.67
C SER A 214 -1.44 -17.51 -27.22
N GLY A 215 -2.70 -17.52 -27.66
CA GLY A 215 -3.62 -18.63 -27.39
C GLY A 215 -4.79 -18.21 -26.50
N LYS A 216 -4.82 -18.71 -25.27
CA LYS A 216 -5.83 -18.42 -24.26
C LYS A 216 -5.39 -17.26 -23.36
N CYS A 217 -6.35 -16.72 -22.60
CA CYS A 217 -6.10 -15.66 -21.64
C CYS A 217 -7.18 -15.62 -20.56
N LEU A 218 -6.88 -14.89 -19.48
CA LEU A 218 -7.88 -14.51 -18.49
C LEU A 218 -8.67 -13.31 -19.00
N LYS A 219 -9.99 -13.44 -19.05
CA LYS A 219 -10.93 -12.34 -19.30
C LYS A 219 -11.66 -11.99 -18.00
N ILE A 220 -11.66 -10.71 -17.64
CA ILE A 220 -12.44 -10.17 -16.53
C ILE A 220 -13.51 -9.22 -17.07
N ASN A 221 -14.76 -9.41 -16.66
CA ASN A 221 -15.85 -8.46 -16.90
C ASN A 221 -16.25 -7.77 -15.59
N THR A 222 -16.05 -6.46 -15.51
CA THR A 222 -16.46 -5.66 -14.33
C THR A 222 -17.80 -4.95 -14.54
N ASP A 223 -18.36 -5.01 -15.76
CA ASP A 223 -19.62 -4.40 -16.13
C ASP A 223 -20.81 -5.32 -15.83
N VAL A 224 -21.02 -5.57 -14.54
CA VAL A 224 -22.08 -6.42 -13.99
C VAL A 224 -22.70 -5.66 -12.82
N TYR A 225 -24.03 -5.65 -12.68
CA TYR A 225 -24.65 -5.02 -11.50
C TYR A 225 -24.15 -5.69 -10.21
N HIS A 226 -23.85 -4.88 -9.21
CA HIS A 226 -23.30 -5.36 -7.95
C HIS A 226 -24.20 -6.41 -7.29
N ASP A 227 -25.52 -6.19 -7.29
CA ASP A 227 -26.46 -7.09 -6.63
C ASP A 227 -26.56 -8.46 -7.32
N GLU A 228 -26.46 -8.48 -8.66
CA GLU A 228 -26.37 -9.72 -9.43
C GLU A 228 -25.10 -10.50 -9.10
N TRP A 229 -23.97 -9.79 -9.02
CA TRP A 229 -22.71 -10.38 -8.63
C TRP A 229 -22.75 -10.94 -7.20
N VAL A 230 -23.29 -10.21 -6.22
CA VAL A 230 -23.43 -10.70 -4.84
C VAL A 230 -24.31 -11.94 -4.79
N ALA A 231 -25.46 -11.94 -5.49
CA ALA A 231 -26.34 -13.09 -5.55
C ALA A 231 -25.65 -14.31 -6.17
N TRP A 232 -24.86 -14.10 -7.23
CA TRP A 232 -24.07 -15.14 -7.86
C TRP A 232 -22.96 -15.67 -6.96
N GLN A 233 -22.16 -14.80 -6.34
CA GLN A 233 -21.09 -15.19 -5.43
C GLN A 233 -21.60 -16.04 -4.26
N LYS A 234 -22.81 -15.77 -3.76
CA LYS A 234 -23.46 -16.61 -2.75
C LYS A 234 -23.71 -18.03 -3.26
N LYS A 235 -24.24 -18.19 -4.48
CA LYS A 235 -24.48 -19.51 -5.11
C LYS A 235 -23.18 -20.22 -5.43
N TYR A 236 -22.21 -19.50 -5.97
CA TYR A 236 -20.89 -20.03 -6.34
C TYR A 236 -20.12 -20.56 -5.13
N LYS A 237 -20.13 -19.82 -4.01
CA LYS A 237 -19.57 -20.27 -2.72
C LYS A 237 -20.31 -21.48 -2.14
N ALA A 238 -21.60 -21.62 -2.44
CA ALA A 238 -22.40 -22.79 -2.07
C ALA A 238 -22.19 -24.00 -3.02
N GLY A 239 -21.32 -23.88 -4.03
CA GLY A 239 -20.92 -25.00 -4.90
C GLY A 239 -21.47 -24.96 -6.33
N ALA A 240 -22.18 -23.90 -6.74
CA ALA A 240 -22.60 -23.74 -8.13
C ALA A 240 -21.38 -23.77 -9.08
N LYS A 241 -21.57 -24.29 -10.29
CA LYS A 241 -20.52 -24.37 -11.31
C LYS A 241 -20.45 -23.06 -12.09
N ALA A 242 -19.28 -22.76 -12.68
CA ALA A 242 -19.12 -21.56 -13.51
C ALA A 242 -20.13 -21.51 -14.67
N ASP A 243 -20.44 -22.67 -15.26
CA ASP A 243 -21.41 -22.80 -16.36
C ASP A 243 -22.87 -22.50 -15.95
N ASP A 244 -23.16 -22.47 -14.64
CA ASP A 244 -24.48 -22.10 -14.10
C ASP A 244 -24.62 -20.58 -13.90
N ALA A 245 -23.59 -19.79 -14.24
CA ALA A 245 -23.60 -18.34 -14.07
C ALA A 245 -24.71 -17.70 -14.92
N PRO A 246 -25.45 -16.71 -14.37
CA PRO A 246 -26.45 -16.01 -15.15
C PRO A 246 -25.79 -15.16 -16.24
N ASN A 247 -26.49 -14.94 -17.35
CA ASN A 247 -26.12 -13.86 -18.25
C ASN A 247 -26.34 -12.52 -17.52
N PRO A 248 -25.32 -11.65 -17.42
CA PRO A 248 -25.46 -10.38 -16.71
C PRO A 248 -26.48 -9.48 -17.43
N THR A 249 -27.31 -8.79 -16.65
CA THR A 249 -28.23 -7.80 -17.22
C THR A 249 -27.42 -6.65 -17.82
N PRO A 250 -27.76 -6.14 -19.02
CA PRO A 250 -27.11 -4.96 -19.57
C PRO A 250 -27.16 -3.77 -18.61
N THR A 251 -25.97 -3.27 -18.25
CA THR A 251 -25.85 -2.12 -17.35
C THR A 251 -26.14 -0.81 -18.10
N SER A 252 -26.64 0.20 -17.40
CA SER A 252 -26.94 1.51 -17.99
C SER A 252 -26.60 2.65 -17.03
N GLY A 253 -26.63 3.89 -17.53
CA GLY A 253 -26.40 5.08 -16.71
C GLY A 253 -24.94 5.23 -16.24
N PRO A 254 -24.70 5.83 -15.06
CA PRO A 254 -23.35 6.15 -14.58
C PRO A 254 -22.56 4.95 -14.05
N LYS A 255 -23.17 3.76 -13.94
CA LYS A 255 -22.54 2.48 -13.59
C LYS A 255 -21.83 2.41 -12.23
N TYR A 256 -22.13 3.30 -11.29
CA TYR A 256 -21.58 3.24 -9.92
C TYR A 256 -22.17 2.09 -9.08
N ASP A 257 -23.29 1.54 -9.52
CA ASP A 257 -23.98 0.37 -8.97
C ASP A 257 -23.48 -0.96 -9.58
N THR A 258 -22.44 -0.92 -10.42
CA THR A 258 -21.78 -2.11 -10.96
C THR A 258 -20.66 -2.60 -10.04
N VAL A 259 -20.20 -3.83 -10.25
CA VAL A 259 -19.02 -4.39 -9.58
C VAL A 259 -17.81 -3.46 -9.78
N ALA A 260 -17.63 -2.89 -10.96
CA ALA A 260 -16.58 -1.90 -11.24
C ALA A 260 -16.63 -0.67 -10.31
N GLY A 261 -17.84 -0.18 -10.01
CA GLY A 261 -18.07 1.03 -9.21
C GLY A 261 -17.86 0.83 -7.70
N ILE A 262 -18.03 -0.41 -7.20
CA ILE A 262 -18.05 -0.68 -5.76
C ILE A 262 -16.86 -1.52 -5.27
N TYR A 263 -16.54 -2.63 -5.96
CA TYR A 263 -15.58 -3.62 -5.44
C TYR A 263 -14.41 -3.92 -6.39
N GLY A 264 -14.67 -3.97 -7.70
CA GLY A 264 -13.81 -4.64 -8.67
C GLY A 264 -13.84 -6.17 -8.57
N VAL A 265 -13.10 -6.80 -9.46
CA VAL A 265 -13.00 -8.25 -9.61
C VAL A 265 -11.53 -8.65 -9.43
N ALA A 266 -11.30 -9.67 -8.62
CA ALA A 266 -9.97 -10.19 -8.30
C ALA A 266 -9.84 -11.66 -8.74
N TYR A 267 -8.69 -12.01 -9.30
CA TYR A 267 -8.34 -13.36 -9.72
C TYR A 267 -6.95 -13.76 -9.22
N ASP A 268 -6.90 -14.74 -8.32
CA ASP A 268 -5.70 -15.10 -7.58
C ASP A 268 -4.98 -16.30 -8.21
N SER A 269 -3.64 -16.22 -8.24
CA SER A 269 -2.77 -17.36 -8.51
C SER A 269 -2.75 -18.34 -7.32
N ALA A 270 -2.24 -19.54 -7.55
CA ALA A 270 -1.74 -20.38 -6.47
C ALA A 270 -0.60 -19.68 -5.70
N PRO A 271 -0.34 -20.07 -4.43
CA PRO A 271 0.82 -19.60 -3.68
C PRO A 271 2.14 -19.84 -4.41
N ILE A 272 2.94 -18.79 -4.54
CA ILE A 272 4.26 -18.81 -5.17
C ILE A 272 5.33 -18.68 -4.08
N PRO A 273 6.17 -19.69 -3.83
CA PRO A 273 7.23 -19.62 -2.84
C PRO A 273 8.21 -18.48 -3.13
N VAL A 274 8.60 -17.73 -2.10
CA VAL A 274 9.58 -16.64 -2.23
C VAL A 274 10.59 -16.67 -1.08
N THR A 275 11.71 -15.99 -1.29
CA THR A 275 12.75 -15.80 -0.28
C THR A 275 12.78 -14.33 0.16
N PRO A 276 12.60 -14.03 1.46
CA PRO A 276 12.75 -12.68 1.99
C PRO A 276 14.13 -12.08 1.69
N GLY A 277 14.17 -10.79 1.41
CA GLY A 277 15.36 -10.04 1.01
C GLY A 277 15.74 -10.19 -0.47
N LYS A 278 15.01 -11.01 -1.24
CA LYS A 278 15.23 -11.16 -2.69
C LYS A 278 14.35 -10.23 -3.50
N ALA A 279 14.85 -9.87 -4.68
CA ALA A 279 14.13 -9.10 -5.68
C ALA A 279 13.60 -10.02 -6.77
N TYR A 280 12.39 -9.73 -7.25
CA TYR A 280 11.70 -10.47 -8.29
C TYR A 280 11.22 -9.52 -9.37
N LYS A 281 11.40 -9.91 -10.62
CA LYS A 281 10.82 -9.26 -11.78
C LYS A 281 9.47 -9.90 -12.03
N VAL A 282 8.42 -9.09 -11.97
CA VAL A 282 7.04 -9.49 -12.22
C VAL A 282 6.56 -8.80 -13.49
N SER A 283 5.95 -9.56 -14.40
CA SER A 283 5.34 -9.01 -15.61
C SER A 283 4.00 -9.63 -15.94
N ILE A 284 3.23 -8.96 -16.77
CA ILE A 284 1.92 -9.40 -17.28
C ILE A 284 1.60 -8.63 -18.56
N ASP A 285 1.02 -9.32 -19.53
CA ASP A 285 0.45 -8.70 -20.72
C ASP A 285 -0.99 -8.30 -20.44
N TYR A 286 -1.34 -7.08 -20.81
CA TYR A 286 -2.64 -6.49 -20.53
C TYR A 286 -3.24 -5.90 -21.81
N ARG A 287 -4.53 -6.18 -22.04
CA ARG A 287 -5.33 -5.53 -23.07
C ARG A 287 -6.68 -5.12 -22.48
N GLY A 288 -6.92 -3.83 -22.40
CA GLY A 288 -8.20 -3.27 -21.96
C GLY A 288 -8.12 -1.77 -21.77
N LYS A 289 -9.26 -1.18 -21.39
CA LYS A 289 -9.34 0.26 -21.14
C LYS A 289 -8.63 0.63 -19.85
N SER A 290 -7.73 1.61 -19.93
CA SER A 290 -7.14 2.26 -18.76
C SER A 290 -7.18 3.78 -18.92
N THR A 291 -7.24 4.49 -17.81
CA THR A 291 -7.17 5.96 -17.75
C THR A 291 -5.99 6.34 -16.87
N ASP A 292 -5.59 7.62 -16.88
CA ASP A 292 -4.47 8.08 -16.04
C ASP A 292 -4.67 7.77 -14.55
N PHE A 293 -5.92 7.83 -14.07
CA PHE A 293 -6.24 7.61 -12.65
C PHE A 293 -6.73 6.19 -12.33
N PHE A 294 -7.47 5.57 -13.26
CA PHE A 294 -8.04 4.23 -13.08
C PHE A 294 -7.43 3.22 -14.04
N PHE A 295 -6.84 2.17 -13.48
CA PHE A 295 -6.09 1.17 -14.21
C PHE A 295 -6.12 -0.16 -13.45
N PRO A 296 -6.24 -1.30 -14.12
CA PRO A 296 -6.08 -2.60 -13.49
C PRO A 296 -4.73 -2.74 -12.78
N LYS A 297 -4.67 -3.68 -11.84
CA LYS A 297 -3.48 -3.91 -11.02
C LYS A 297 -3.16 -5.40 -10.97
N LEU A 298 -1.88 -5.71 -10.96
CA LEU A 298 -1.39 -6.99 -10.50
C LEU A 298 -0.83 -6.79 -9.08
N PHE A 299 -1.58 -7.21 -8.07
CA PHE A 299 -1.09 -7.17 -6.69
C PHE A 299 -0.14 -8.33 -6.41
N ILE A 300 0.90 -8.05 -5.64
CA ILE A 300 1.90 -9.01 -5.15
C ILE A 300 1.72 -9.06 -3.64
N ARG A 301 0.94 -10.03 -3.16
CA ARG A 301 0.56 -10.14 -1.75
C ARG A 301 1.40 -11.18 -1.04
N GLY A 302 2.29 -10.74 -0.15
CA GLY A 302 3.10 -11.61 0.68
C GLY A 302 2.34 -12.05 1.92
N TRP A 303 2.30 -13.36 2.14
CA TRP A 303 1.64 -13.98 3.27
C TRP A 303 2.66 -14.51 4.28
N ALA A 304 2.33 -14.36 5.55
CA ALA A 304 3.09 -14.93 6.64
C ALA A 304 2.16 -15.49 7.72
N ASP A 305 2.70 -16.38 8.54
CA ASP A 305 2.06 -16.76 9.80
C ASP A 305 2.27 -15.64 10.83
N VAL A 306 1.17 -15.12 11.37
CA VAL A 306 1.16 -14.09 12.40
C VAL A 306 0.29 -14.63 13.54
N ALA A 307 0.95 -15.08 14.61
CA ALA A 307 0.30 -15.66 15.78
C ALA A 307 -0.61 -16.86 15.47
N GLY A 308 -0.18 -17.74 14.56
CA GLY A 308 -0.93 -18.94 14.16
C GLY A 308 -1.96 -18.72 13.05
N GLU A 309 -2.08 -17.48 12.55
CA GLU A 309 -2.99 -17.14 11.46
C GLU A 309 -2.22 -16.70 10.21
N LYS A 310 -2.60 -17.22 9.05
CA LYS A 310 -2.08 -16.72 7.77
C LYS A 310 -2.65 -15.34 7.49
N ARG A 311 -1.78 -14.33 7.39
CA ARG A 311 -2.15 -12.94 7.11
C ARG A 311 -1.31 -12.36 5.98
N VAL A 312 -1.89 -11.43 5.22
CA VAL A 312 -1.15 -10.59 4.28
C VAL A 312 -0.33 -9.59 5.09
N VAL A 313 1.00 -9.68 4.98
CA VAL A 313 1.95 -8.80 5.69
C VAL A 313 2.79 -7.93 4.74
N TYR A 314 2.62 -8.16 3.44
CA TYR A 314 3.24 -7.37 2.38
C TYR A 314 2.27 -7.21 1.22
N ASP A 315 2.15 -5.99 0.71
CA ASP A 315 1.32 -5.68 -0.44
C ASP A 315 2.04 -4.67 -1.34
N ALA A 316 2.29 -5.07 -2.58
CA ALA A 316 2.78 -4.21 -3.64
C ALA A 316 1.90 -4.41 -4.87
N TYR A 317 2.00 -3.54 -5.86
CA TYR A 317 1.27 -3.74 -7.11
C TYR A 317 2.05 -3.25 -8.32
N LEU A 318 1.85 -3.91 -9.45
CA LEU A 318 2.20 -3.40 -10.78
C LEU A 318 0.96 -2.73 -11.37
N ALA A 319 1.09 -1.45 -11.76
CA ALA A 319 0.05 -0.70 -12.44
C ALA A 319 -0.03 -1.15 -13.90
N LEU A 320 -1.21 -1.54 -14.36
CA LEU A 320 -1.39 -2.05 -15.72
C LEU A 320 -1.90 -0.94 -16.62
N ARG A 321 -0.98 -0.34 -17.37
CA ARG A 321 -1.29 0.72 -18.33
C ARG A 321 -1.44 0.10 -19.70
N CYS A 322 -2.35 0.68 -20.49
CA CYS A 322 -2.54 0.35 -21.90
C CYS A 322 -2.72 1.65 -22.67
N ALA A 323 -1.67 2.08 -23.36
CA ALA A 323 -1.63 3.29 -24.16
C ALA A 323 -2.55 3.21 -25.38
N THR A 324 -2.84 1.99 -25.84
CA THR A 324 -3.70 1.73 -27.01
C THR A 324 -5.19 1.63 -26.69
N ASP A 325 -5.58 1.90 -25.44
CA ASP A 325 -6.97 1.81 -24.95
C ASP A 325 -7.61 0.45 -25.27
N GLY A 326 -6.84 -0.63 -25.07
CA GLY A 326 -7.27 -2.01 -25.28
C GLY A 326 -7.26 -2.50 -26.72
N LYS A 327 -6.73 -1.74 -27.67
CA LYS A 327 -6.61 -2.18 -29.08
C LYS A 327 -5.50 -3.21 -29.27
N GLN A 328 -4.46 -3.17 -28.44
CA GLN A 328 -3.31 -4.09 -28.53
C GLN A 328 -2.95 -4.64 -27.15
N TRP A 329 -2.25 -5.76 -27.15
CA TRP A 329 -1.61 -6.31 -25.96
C TRP A 329 -0.39 -5.47 -25.60
N GLU A 330 -0.25 -5.11 -24.33
CA GLU A 330 0.88 -4.34 -23.83
C GLU A 330 1.49 -5.00 -22.59
N SER A 331 2.81 -5.22 -22.65
CA SER A 331 3.56 -5.81 -21.56
C SER A 331 3.84 -4.79 -20.48
N ASN A 332 3.46 -5.12 -19.25
CA ASN A 332 3.73 -4.34 -18.06
C ASN A 332 4.72 -5.11 -17.19
N VAL A 333 5.71 -4.41 -16.62
CA VAL A 333 6.78 -5.05 -15.83
C VAL A 333 7.16 -4.19 -14.64
N ARG A 334 7.53 -4.84 -13.54
CA ARG A 334 8.09 -4.20 -12.35
C ARG A 334 9.05 -5.12 -11.61
N ILE A 335 10.08 -4.57 -11.01
CA ILE A 335 10.86 -5.24 -9.96
C ILE A 335 10.27 -4.93 -8.59
N CYS A 336 10.10 -5.96 -7.76
CA CYS A 336 9.70 -5.84 -6.37
C CYS A 336 10.70 -6.58 -5.46
N GLU A 337 10.99 -5.99 -4.30
CA GLU A 337 11.81 -6.64 -3.26
C GLU A 337 10.87 -7.20 -2.19
N ILE A 338 11.01 -8.49 -1.89
CA ILE A 338 10.27 -9.10 -0.78
C ILE A 338 10.98 -8.71 0.51
N PRO A 339 10.33 -7.97 1.43
CA PRO A 339 11.01 -7.47 2.61
C PRO A 339 11.35 -8.60 3.59
N THR A 340 12.45 -8.42 4.32
CA THR A 340 12.72 -9.19 5.54
C THR A 340 12.04 -8.49 6.71
N LEU A 341 10.98 -9.09 7.26
CA LEU A 341 10.29 -8.56 8.44
C LEU A 341 10.83 -9.22 9.70
N ALA A 342 10.99 -8.43 10.77
CA ALA A 342 11.59 -8.91 12.02
C ALA A 342 10.75 -9.98 12.75
N GLN A 343 9.42 -9.94 12.58
CA GLN A 343 8.48 -10.75 13.37
C GLN A 343 7.76 -11.82 12.54
N SER A 344 7.85 -11.80 11.22
CA SER A 344 7.09 -12.70 10.34
C SER A 344 7.83 -12.96 9.04
N LYS A 345 7.97 -14.23 8.67
CA LYS A 345 8.65 -14.60 7.42
C LYS A 345 7.62 -14.68 6.29
N ILE A 346 7.82 -13.90 5.23
CA ILE A 346 7.02 -14.06 4.01
C ILE A 346 7.51 -15.33 3.31
N GLU A 347 6.68 -16.39 3.35
CA GLU A 347 7.03 -17.71 2.79
C GLU A 347 6.62 -17.82 1.33
N TYR A 348 5.51 -17.17 0.99
CA TYR A 348 4.96 -17.17 -0.35
C TYR A 348 4.27 -15.85 -0.65
N VAL A 349 4.11 -15.58 -1.93
CA VAL A 349 3.23 -14.52 -2.43
C VAL A 349 2.05 -15.13 -3.18
N VAL A 350 0.97 -14.37 -3.29
CA VAL A 350 -0.11 -14.61 -4.25
C VAL A 350 -0.15 -13.44 -5.20
N LEU A 351 -0.14 -13.73 -6.51
CA LEU A 351 -0.38 -12.73 -7.54
C LEU A 351 -1.88 -12.60 -7.74
N LYS A 352 -2.42 -11.40 -7.52
CA LYS A 352 -3.85 -11.10 -7.65
C LYS A 352 -4.05 -10.14 -8.82
N VAL A 353 -4.58 -10.65 -9.92
CA VAL A 353 -5.03 -9.84 -11.05
C VAL A 353 -6.31 -9.14 -10.64
N TYR A 354 -6.36 -7.82 -10.77
CA TYR A 354 -7.48 -7.02 -10.30
C TYR A 354 -7.90 -5.99 -11.34
N ALA A 355 -9.16 -6.03 -11.75
CA ALA A 355 -9.79 -5.02 -12.59
C ALA A 355 -10.97 -4.41 -11.85
N TYR A 356 -11.22 -3.12 -12.05
CA TYR A 356 -12.35 -2.44 -11.43
C TYR A 356 -12.92 -1.43 -12.41
N TRP A 357 -12.39 -0.21 -12.41
CA TRP A 357 -12.86 0.92 -13.20
C TRP A 357 -11.93 1.22 -14.38
N PRO A 358 -12.47 1.62 -15.55
CA PRO A 358 -13.89 1.77 -15.87
C PRO A 358 -14.64 0.44 -16.03
N PRO A 359 -15.98 0.41 -15.94
CA PRO A 359 -16.75 -0.79 -16.20
C PRO A 359 -16.48 -1.30 -17.61
N GLY A 360 -16.13 -2.57 -17.73
CA GLY A 360 -15.92 -3.19 -19.04
C GLY A 360 -15.22 -4.54 -18.97
N THR A 361 -14.72 -4.96 -20.14
CA THR A 361 -13.96 -6.20 -20.29
C THR A 361 -12.46 -5.91 -20.33
N PHE A 362 -11.70 -6.73 -19.61
CA PHE A 362 -10.25 -6.66 -19.49
C PHE A 362 -9.66 -8.03 -19.80
N TYR A 363 -8.53 -8.07 -20.51
CA TYR A 363 -7.83 -9.30 -20.84
C TYR A 363 -6.42 -9.27 -20.27
N PHE A 364 -5.98 -10.40 -19.73
CA PHE A 364 -4.70 -10.58 -19.07
C PHE A 364 -4.05 -11.88 -19.53
N ASP A 365 -2.75 -11.84 -19.80
CA ASP A 365 -1.99 -12.97 -20.31
C ASP A 365 -0.53 -12.92 -19.84
N ASN A 366 0.23 -14.00 -20.03
CA ASN A 366 1.67 -14.09 -19.80
C ASN A 366 2.14 -13.54 -18.44
N VAL A 367 1.43 -13.88 -17.36
CA VAL A 367 1.85 -13.52 -16.00
C VAL A 367 3.16 -14.25 -15.67
N SER A 368 4.19 -13.49 -15.29
CA SER A 368 5.52 -14.04 -15.02
C SER A 368 6.09 -13.46 -13.74
N MET A 369 6.85 -14.27 -13.01
CA MET A 369 7.62 -13.90 -11.84
C MET A 369 8.93 -14.67 -11.81
N LYS A 370 10.06 -13.97 -11.86
CA LYS A 370 11.40 -14.57 -11.81
C LYS A 370 12.29 -13.83 -10.82
N GLU A 371 13.21 -14.52 -10.16
CA GLU A 371 14.21 -13.88 -9.29
C GLU A 371 15.14 -12.99 -10.15
N VAL A 372 15.52 -11.83 -9.64
CA VAL A 372 16.48 -10.93 -10.28
C VAL A 372 17.90 -11.41 -9.97
N ALA A 373 18.76 -11.49 -10.98
CA ALA A 373 20.18 -11.75 -10.78
C ALA A 373 20.85 -10.50 -10.19
N ARG A 374 21.22 -10.54 -8.90
CA ARG A 374 22.05 -9.51 -8.25
C ARG A 374 23.50 -9.92 -8.23
#